data_AF-A0A2S6CV29-F1
#
_entry.id   AF-A0A2S6CV29-F1
#
_cell.length_a   1.000
_cell.length_b   1.000
_cell.length_c   1.000
_cell.angle_alpha   90.00
_cell.angle_beta   90.00
_cell.angle_gamma   90.00
#
_symmetry.space_group_name_H-M   'P 1'
#
loop_
_entity.id
_entity.type
_entity.pdbx_description
1 polymer ?
#
loop_
_entity_poly.entity_id
_entity_poly.type
_entity_poly.pdbx_seq_one_letter_code
_entity_poly.pdbx_strand_id
1 'polypeptide(L)'
;MQIQQHDFTQTIITILNQNFPGYGEIIFNNSHLLQYLNIKTKAANRGSKSRASFANHYAIYVLVEDYLKNQFHINNTYEDYQGAQYMALLIRQRELPFGSKLQNHALNNRLNEEFKKYFHTSDYLPIIRDSITNRYWINENLLKVTINDQIINIAESVKDIIDAYIQARINSFNEFMMYCQQMITIQEKSPETAIEFIKSLLKPNIDARIFEIVSYAILKQYYAEQIIYWGWSQEELNRDHLILYKTGRTNANDGGIDFVMKPLGRFFQVTESLDTGKYFLDIDKVQRYPITFVIKTEQNIEDLLNRIQEQARLRYKIKTIINRYMECIEEVINIPELMLRFNQVLECNRGTQVLEEIVSQNRIEFNIENEIIENEQ
;
A
#
# COMPACT_ATOMS: atom_id res chain seq x y z
N MET A 1 2.01 17.65 -21.77
CA MET A 1 1.02 17.29 -20.73
C MET A 1 1.25 18.23 -19.56
N GLN A 2 0.24 18.95 -19.08
CA GLN A 2 0.42 19.81 -17.90
C GLN A 2 0.44 18.92 -16.65
N ILE A 3 1.53 18.97 -15.88
CA ILE A 3 1.67 18.13 -14.69
C ILE A 3 0.96 18.79 -13.53
N GLN A 4 0.07 18.03 -12.90
CA GLN A 4 -0.67 18.51 -11.74
C GLN A 4 0.30 18.73 -10.58
N GLN A 5 0.41 19.99 -10.15
CA GLN A 5 1.12 20.35 -8.93
C GLN A 5 0.30 19.94 -7.70
N HIS A 6 1.00 19.62 -6.62
CA HIS A 6 0.46 19.33 -5.30
C HIS A 6 1.43 19.83 -4.24
N ASP A 7 1.04 19.74 -2.97
CA ASP A 7 1.81 20.29 -1.85
C ASP A 7 3.30 19.87 -1.87
N PHE A 8 3.60 18.60 -2.15
CA PHE A 8 4.99 18.11 -2.23
C PHE A 8 5.77 18.61 -3.46
N THR A 9 5.11 19.15 -4.49
CA THR A 9 5.78 19.78 -5.64
C THR A 9 6.60 20.99 -5.17
N GLN A 10 6.12 21.72 -4.16
CA GLN A 10 6.88 22.83 -3.60
C GLN A 10 8.16 22.35 -2.90
N THR A 11 8.10 21.21 -2.20
CA THR A 11 9.28 20.57 -1.60
C THR A 11 10.31 20.21 -2.68
N ILE A 12 9.86 19.63 -3.79
CA ILE A 12 10.72 19.32 -4.95
C ILE A 12 11.40 20.58 -5.47
N ILE A 13 10.63 21.66 -5.72
CA ILE A 13 11.17 22.93 -6.23
C ILE A 13 12.16 23.55 -5.24
N THR A 14 11.88 23.49 -3.93
CA THR A 14 12.78 23.97 -2.89
C THR A 14 14.12 23.22 -2.89
N ILE A 15 14.09 21.88 -2.97
CA ILE A 15 15.32 21.06 -3.06
C ILE A 15 16.11 21.41 -4.33
N LEU A 16 15.44 21.55 -5.47
CA LEU A 16 16.10 21.94 -6.70
C LEU A 16 16.71 23.34 -6.61
N ASN A 17 16.07 24.29 -5.93
CA ASN A 17 16.62 25.64 -5.72
C ASN A 17 17.78 25.67 -4.71
N GLN A 18 17.88 24.71 -3.80
CA GLN A 18 19.04 24.59 -2.92
C GLN A 18 20.29 24.17 -3.71
N ASN A 19 20.12 23.24 -4.66
CA ASN A 19 21.21 22.73 -5.49
C ASN A 19 21.47 23.63 -6.72
N PHE A 20 20.44 24.31 -7.24
CA PHE A 20 20.50 25.16 -8.43
C PHE A 20 19.70 26.47 -8.19
N PRO A 21 20.28 27.44 -7.46
CA PRO A 21 19.57 28.65 -7.04
C PRO A 21 18.91 29.40 -8.20
N GLY A 22 17.59 29.58 -8.11
CA GLY A 22 16.78 30.33 -9.08
C GLY A 22 16.35 29.53 -10.32
N TYR A 23 16.80 28.29 -10.49
CA TYR A 23 16.49 27.46 -11.66
C TYR A 23 15.54 26.30 -11.36
N GLY A 24 15.10 26.12 -10.10
CA GLY A 24 14.36 24.93 -9.67
C GLY A 24 13.11 24.63 -10.49
N GLU A 25 12.29 25.63 -10.80
CA GLU A 25 11.10 25.44 -11.65
C GLU A 25 11.45 25.08 -13.10
N ILE A 26 12.49 25.70 -13.66
CA ILE A 26 12.95 25.44 -15.03
C ILE A 26 13.46 24.00 -15.12
N ILE A 27 14.26 23.56 -14.15
CA ILE A 27 14.79 22.20 -14.07
C ILE A 27 13.64 21.19 -13.97
N PHE A 28 12.69 21.45 -13.06
CA PHE A 28 11.51 20.61 -12.87
C PHE A 28 10.69 20.45 -14.17
N ASN A 29 10.45 21.55 -14.87
CA ASN A 29 9.64 21.55 -16.09
C ASN A 29 10.34 20.90 -17.30
N ASN A 30 11.67 20.81 -17.29
CA ASN A 30 12.46 20.22 -18.39
C ASN A 30 12.94 18.78 -18.12
N SER A 31 12.58 18.17 -16.98
CA SER A 31 13.01 16.80 -16.64
C SER A 31 11.82 15.84 -16.51
N HIS A 32 11.68 14.89 -17.44
CA HIS A 32 10.67 13.83 -17.33
C HIS A 32 10.84 12.97 -16.07
N LEU A 33 12.08 12.82 -15.56
CA LEU A 33 12.33 12.07 -14.32
C LEU A 33 11.77 12.81 -13.09
N LEU A 34 12.03 14.11 -12.95
CA LEU A 34 11.49 14.90 -11.84
C LEU A 34 9.97 14.99 -11.90
N GLN A 35 9.43 15.11 -13.10
CA GLN A 35 8.00 15.06 -13.38
C GLN A 35 7.37 13.72 -12.98
N TYR A 36 8.05 12.60 -13.29
CA TYR A 36 7.65 11.28 -12.84
C TYR A 36 7.68 11.17 -11.31
N LEU A 37 8.74 11.64 -10.66
CA LEU A 37 8.85 11.67 -9.20
C LEU A 37 7.72 12.49 -8.58
N ASN A 38 7.36 13.64 -9.15
CA ASN A 38 6.20 14.41 -8.69
C ASN A 38 4.91 13.56 -8.76
N ILE A 39 4.64 12.90 -9.88
CA ILE A 39 3.47 12.00 -10.01
C ILE A 39 3.47 10.92 -8.91
N LYS A 40 4.65 10.39 -8.55
CA LYS A 40 4.79 9.31 -7.56
C LYS A 40 4.80 9.80 -6.11
N THR A 41 5.18 11.04 -5.85
CA THR A 41 5.21 11.66 -4.52
C THR A 41 3.90 12.35 -4.12
N LYS A 42 2.86 12.29 -4.97
CA LYS A 42 1.50 12.77 -4.68
C LYS A 42 0.93 12.27 -3.34
N ALA A 43 1.45 11.15 -2.84
CA ALA A 43 1.10 10.54 -1.58
C ALA A 43 1.77 11.18 -0.33
N ALA A 44 2.65 12.17 -0.48
CA ALA A 44 3.43 12.69 0.66
C ALA A 44 2.55 13.38 1.70
N ASN A 45 1.63 14.23 1.24
CA ASN A 45 0.76 15.05 2.09
C ASN A 45 -0.70 14.62 2.01
N ARG A 46 -0.97 13.44 1.44
CA ARG A 46 -2.30 12.86 1.39
C ARG A 46 -2.42 11.81 2.47
N GLY A 47 -3.62 11.66 3.01
CA GLY A 47 -3.97 10.56 3.90
C GLY A 47 -3.54 9.21 3.30
N SER A 48 -3.42 8.22 4.18
CA SER A 48 -2.86 6.90 3.93
C SER A 48 -3.38 6.20 2.65
N LYS A 49 -4.55 6.61 2.10
CA LYS A 49 -5.18 6.21 0.83
C LYS A 49 -4.25 6.15 -0.39
N SER A 50 -3.23 6.98 -0.38
CA SER A 50 -2.41 7.21 -1.54
C SER A 50 -1.27 6.18 -1.58
N ARG A 51 -1.25 5.35 -2.62
CA ARG A 51 -0.19 4.35 -2.82
C ARG A 51 1.17 5.03 -2.82
N ALA A 52 1.96 4.74 -1.80
CA ALA A 52 3.26 5.39 -1.58
C ALA A 52 4.31 5.07 -2.67
N SER A 53 4.05 4.08 -3.51
CA SER A 53 4.89 3.75 -4.68
C SER A 53 6.38 3.54 -4.35
N PHE A 54 6.70 3.11 -3.12
CA PHE A 54 8.08 2.92 -2.63
C PHE A 54 8.91 2.05 -3.56
N ALA A 55 8.32 1.01 -4.17
CA ALA A 55 9.00 0.16 -5.13
C ALA A 55 9.66 0.95 -6.28
N ASN A 56 8.96 1.96 -6.83
CA ASN A 56 9.47 2.75 -7.94
C ASN A 56 10.48 3.79 -7.46
N HIS A 57 10.17 4.50 -6.36
CA HIS A 57 11.10 5.45 -5.76
C HIS A 57 12.42 4.76 -5.44
N TYR A 58 12.38 3.59 -4.81
CA TYR A 58 13.58 2.89 -4.38
C TYR A 58 14.33 2.30 -5.55
N ALA A 59 13.66 1.90 -6.64
CA ALA A 59 14.35 1.46 -7.85
C ALA A 59 15.18 2.58 -8.48
N ILE A 60 14.65 3.81 -8.52
CA ILE A 60 15.43 4.99 -8.94
C ILE A 60 16.51 5.29 -7.90
N TYR A 61 16.14 5.32 -6.62
CA TYR A 61 17.03 5.68 -5.51
C TYR A 61 18.31 4.85 -5.50
N VAL A 62 18.20 3.51 -5.49
CA VAL A 62 19.39 2.66 -5.35
C VAL A 62 20.32 2.72 -6.56
N LEU A 63 19.78 2.98 -7.76
CA LEU A 63 20.58 3.18 -8.96
C LEU A 63 21.24 4.57 -8.98
N VAL A 64 20.54 5.59 -8.50
CA VAL A 64 21.11 6.95 -8.34
C VAL A 64 22.16 6.97 -7.23
N GLU A 65 21.92 6.26 -6.12
CA GLU A 65 22.88 6.08 -5.02
C GLU A 65 24.15 5.39 -5.52
N ASP A 66 24.02 4.30 -6.31
CA ASP A 66 25.16 3.64 -6.96
C ASP A 66 25.90 4.59 -7.93
N TYR A 67 25.16 5.37 -8.72
CA TYR A 67 25.72 6.34 -9.64
C TYR A 67 26.55 7.43 -8.94
N LEU A 68 26.01 7.98 -7.84
CA LEU A 68 26.68 9.00 -7.02
C LEU A 68 27.88 8.42 -6.27
N LYS A 69 27.77 7.21 -5.71
CA LYS A 69 28.84 6.54 -4.96
C LYS A 69 30.10 6.32 -5.79
N ASN A 70 29.93 6.03 -7.09
CA ASN A 70 31.04 5.88 -8.04
C ASN A 70 31.51 7.22 -8.65
N GLN A 71 30.93 8.34 -8.22
CA GLN A 71 31.27 9.71 -8.64
C GLN A 71 31.03 10.01 -10.13
N PHE A 72 30.15 9.27 -10.80
CA PHE A 72 29.85 9.44 -12.23
C PHE A 72 29.23 10.79 -12.60
N HIS A 73 28.67 11.51 -11.62
CA HIS A 73 28.20 12.88 -11.80
C HIS A 73 29.35 13.90 -12.00
N ILE A 74 30.58 13.53 -11.64
CA ILE A 74 31.79 14.37 -11.71
C ILE A 74 32.77 13.80 -12.75
N ASN A 75 32.98 12.48 -12.72
CA ASN A 75 33.87 11.79 -13.64
C ASN A 75 33.05 11.24 -14.83
N ASN A 76 33.39 11.61 -16.06
CA ASN A 76 32.67 11.15 -17.26
C ASN A 76 32.97 9.68 -17.61
N THR A 77 33.07 8.79 -16.62
CA THR A 77 33.45 7.37 -16.79
C THR A 77 32.26 6.42 -16.75
N TYR A 78 31.03 6.95 -16.72
CA TYR A 78 29.83 6.13 -16.64
C TYR A 78 29.62 5.21 -17.85
N GLU A 79 30.12 5.61 -19.03
CA GLU A 79 30.04 4.84 -20.26
C GLU A 79 30.77 3.48 -20.18
N ASP A 80 31.83 3.40 -19.35
CA ASP A 80 32.61 2.18 -19.15
C ASP A 80 32.07 1.30 -18.00
N TYR A 81 31.02 1.75 -17.31
CA TYR A 81 30.50 1.06 -16.13
C TYR A 81 29.81 -0.26 -16.48
N GLN A 82 30.26 -1.35 -15.85
CA GLN A 82 29.72 -2.70 -16.03
C GLN A 82 28.31 -2.90 -15.45
N GLY A 83 27.77 -1.91 -14.75
CA GLY A 83 26.43 -1.93 -14.18
C GLY A 83 26.35 -2.53 -12.78
N ALA A 84 25.33 -2.10 -12.06
CA ALA A 84 25.06 -2.57 -10.71
C ALA A 84 24.51 -4.00 -10.72
N GLN A 85 24.88 -4.79 -9.71
CA GLN A 85 24.33 -6.14 -9.54
C GLN A 85 22.93 -6.08 -8.98
N TYR A 86 22.02 -6.82 -9.61
CA TYR A 86 20.64 -6.96 -9.15
C TYR A 86 20.49 -7.26 -7.65
N MET A 87 21.23 -8.24 -7.11
CA MET A 87 21.09 -8.64 -5.71
C MET A 87 21.51 -7.53 -4.76
N ALA A 88 22.57 -6.78 -5.09
CA ALA A 88 23.01 -5.64 -4.30
C ALA A 88 21.92 -4.54 -4.28
N LEU A 89 21.33 -4.22 -5.42
CA LEU A 89 20.24 -3.25 -5.52
C LEU A 89 19.02 -3.70 -4.71
N LEU A 90 18.60 -4.96 -4.83
CA LEU A 90 17.43 -5.48 -4.12
C LEU A 90 17.64 -5.51 -2.60
N ILE A 91 18.83 -5.89 -2.13
CA ILE A 91 19.18 -5.85 -0.71
C ILE A 91 19.07 -4.40 -0.22
N ARG A 92 19.68 -3.46 -0.94
CA ARG A 92 19.63 -2.04 -0.57
C ARG A 92 18.21 -1.47 -0.55
N GLN A 93 17.36 -1.84 -1.50
CA GLN A 93 15.94 -1.45 -1.49
C GLN A 93 15.20 -1.94 -0.24
N ARG A 94 15.60 -3.08 0.32
CA ARG A 94 14.97 -3.70 1.49
C ARG A 94 15.44 -3.12 2.82
N GLU A 95 16.61 -2.49 2.82
CA GLU A 95 17.14 -1.74 3.97
C GLU A 95 16.46 -0.37 4.14
N LEU A 96 15.88 0.19 3.08
CA LEU A 96 15.18 1.47 3.17
C LEU A 96 13.85 1.33 3.94
N PRO A 97 13.40 2.38 4.65
CA PRO A 97 12.15 2.37 5.42
C PRO A 97 10.96 1.89 4.58
N PHE A 98 10.06 1.06 5.13
CA PHE A 98 8.95 0.43 4.38
C PHE A 98 9.39 -0.47 3.20
N GLY A 99 10.68 -0.72 3.03
CA GLY A 99 11.27 -1.43 1.90
C GLY A 99 11.44 -2.94 2.09
N SER A 100 11.43 -3.44 3.33
CA SER A 100 11.80 -4.82 3.68
C SER A 100 11.07 -5.92 2.91
N LYS A 101 9.80 -5.65 2.54
CA LYS A 101 8.92 -6.58 1.81
C LYS A 101 8.83 -6.27 0.31
N LEU A 102 9.67 -5.38 -0.21
CA LEU A 102 9.66 -5.04 -1.64
C LEU A 102 10.07 -6.24 -2.50
N GLN A 103 9.37 -6.33 -3.63
CA GLN A 103 9.63 -7.28 -4.69
C GLN A 103 10.41 -6.63 -5.82
N ASN A 104 10.95 -7.46 -6.69
CA ASN A 104 11.85 -7.06 -7.77
C ASN A 104 11.19 -6.48 -9.02
N HIS A 105 9.85 -6.46 -9.09
CA HIS A 105 9.12 -6.08 -10.29
C HIS A 105 9.44 -4.66 -10.78
N ALA A 106 9.72 -3.72 -9.86
CA ALA A 106 10.02 -2.33 -10.20
C ALA A 106 11.35 -2.18 -10.94
N LEU A 107 12.43 -2.80 -10.45
CA LEU A 107 13.73 -2.82 -11.12
C LEU A 107 13.66 -3.51 -12.49
N ASN A 108 12.83 -4.54 -12.63
CA ASN A 108 12.76 -5.34 -13.84
C ASN A 108 12.06 -4.60 -14.99
N ASN A 109 10.74 -4.37 -14.88
CA ASN A 109 9.94 -3.84 -16.00
C ASN A 109 8.89 -2.82 -15.55
N ARG A 110 8.33 -2.97 -14.34
CA ARG A 110 7.12 -2.25 -13.91
C ARG A 110 7.32 -0.74 -13.90
N LEU A 111 8.50 -0.27 -13.46
CA LEU A 111 8.80 1.16 -13.45
C LEU A 111 8.85 1.73 -14.87
N ASN A 112 9.59 1.08 -15.76
CA ASN A 112 9.73 1.52 -17.16
C ASN A 112 8.39 1.50 -17.91
N GLU A 113 7.59 0.44 -17.76
CA GLU A 113 6.25 0.36 -18.35
C GLU A 113 5.33 1.48 -17.85
N GLU A 114 5.39 1.78 -16.56
CA GLU A 114 4.61 2.86 -15.98
C GLU A 114 5.10 4.24 -16.42
N PHE A 115 6.42 4.46 -16.46
CA PHE A 115 7.02 5.69 -16.96
C PHE A 115 6.59 5.97 -18.39
N LYS A 116 6.63 4.95 -19.27
CA LYS A 116 6.22 5.05 -20.68
C LYS A 116 4.76 5.45 -20.85
N LYS A 117 3.87 5.05 -19.92
CA LYS A 117 2.44 5.46 -19.92
C LYS A 117 2.24 6.95 -19.64
N TYR A 118 3.16 7.59 -18.93
CA TYR A 118 3.11 9.04 -18.69
C TYR A 118 3.86 9.82 -19.78
N PHE A 119 4.98 9.29 -20.26
CA PHE A 119 5.89 9.96 -21.19
C PHE A 119 6.11 9.15 -22.47
N HIS A 120 5.04 8.99 -23.27
CA HIS A 120 5.05 8.18 -24.50
C HIS A 120 6.06 8.64 -25.56
N THR A 121 6.40 9.93 -25.56
CA THR A 121 7.34 10.56 -26.50
C THR A 121 8.76 10.65 -25.96
N SER A 122 9.03 10.10 -24.76
CA SER A 122 10.39 10.06 -24.22
C SER A 122 11.19 8.98 -24.93
N ASP A 123 12.32 9.36 -25.52
CA ASP A 123 13.26 8.40 -26.13
C ASP A 123 13.98 7.55 -25.08
N TYR A 124 13.96 8.00 -23.81
CA TYR A 124 14.67 7.38 -22.70
C TYR A 124 13.71 6.78 -21.68
N LEU A 125 14.09 5.61 -21.17
CA LEU A 125 13.49 4.96 -20.01
C LEU A 125 14.40 5.09 -18.79
N PRO A 126 13.86 5.18 -17.55
CA PRO A 126 14.67 5.37 -16.34
C PRO A 126 15.70 4.29 -16.10
N ILE A 127 15.33 3.01 -16.27
CA ILE A 127 16.22 1.88 -15.97
C ILE A 127 16.65 1.21 -17.26
N ILE A 128 17.96 1.02 -17.44
CA ILE A 128 18.52 0.14 -18.48
C ILE A 128 18.90 -1.17 -17.80
N ARG A 129 18.54 -2.29 -18.42
CA ARG A 129 18.77 -3.63 -17.89
C ARG A 129 19.34 -4.54 -18.96
N ASP A 130 20.39 -5.26 -18.61
CA ASP A 130 20.86 -6.42 -19.37
C ASP A 130 20.34 -7.70 -18.69
N SER A 131 19.47 -8.43 -19.39
CA SER A 131 18.88 -9.67 -18.88
C SER A 131 19.85 -10.86 -18.90
N ILE A 132 20.92 -10.81 -19.70
CA ILE A 132 21.92 -11.87 -19.80
C ILE A 132 22.87 -11.79 -18.61
N THR A 133 23.41 -10.59 -18.33
CA THR A 133 24.37 -10.38 -17.24
C THR A 133 23.72 -10.01 -15.90
N ASN A 134 22.41 -9.76 -15.92
CA ASN A 134 21.61 -9.29 -14.78
C ASN A 134 22.16 -8.01 -14.14
N ARG A 135 22.57 -7.08 -15.02
CA ARG A 135 23.15 -5.77 -14.68
C ARG A 135 22.18 -4.64 -14.98
N TYR A 136 22.27 -3.58 -14.19
CA TYR A 136 21.32 -2.49 -14.18
C TYR A 136 22.03 -1.14 -14.12
N TRP A 137 21.44 -0.15 -14.78
CA TRP A 137 21.92 1.22 -14.85
C TRP A 137 20.75 2.18 -14.72
N ILE A 138 20.97 3.33 -14.09
CA ILE A 138 20.11 4.50 -14.30
C ILE A 138 20.46 5.11 -15.66
N ASN A 139 19.46 5.50 -16.44
CA ASN A 139 19.69 6.16 -17.71
C ASN A 139 20.16 7.60 -17.48
N GLU A 140 21.44 7.86 -17.74
CA GLU A 140 22.07 9.15 -17.48
C GLU A 140 21.44 10.30 -18.27
N ASN A 141 20.83 10.03 -19.43
CA ASN A 141 20.09 11.02 -20.21
C ASN A 141 18.90 11.62 -19.45
N LEU A 142 18.39 10.93 -18.43
CA LEU A 142 17.33 11.43 -17.55
C LEU A 142 17.85 12.10 -16.28
N LEU A 143 19.16 11.99 -16.00
CA LEU A 143 19.87 12.71 -14.93
C LEU A 143 20.55 13.99 -15.43
N LYS A 144 20.71 14.14 -16.74
CA LYS A 144 21.29 15.34 -17.37
C LYS A 144 20.18 16.22 -17.93
N VAL A 145 20.12 17.49 -17.49
CA VAL A 145 19.15 18.49 -17.95
C VAL A 145 19.90 19.65 -18.58
N THR A 146 19.45 20.11 -19.75
CA THR A 146 20.07 21.27 -20.43
C THR A 146 19.33 22.55 -20.06
N ILE A 147 20.06 23.55 -19.57
CA ILE A 147 19.57 24.89 -19.25
C ILE A 147 20.56 25.91 -19.79
N ASN A 148 20.07 26.85 -20.61
CA ASN A 148 20.91 27.91 -21.20
C ASN A 148 22.20 27.35 -21.83
N ASP A 149 22.07 26.27 -22.60
CA ASP A 149 23.17 25.54 -23.26
C ASP A 149 24.19 24.87 -22.32
N GLN A 150 23.92 24.85 -21.01
CA GLN A 150 24.71 24.10 -20.02
C GLN A 150 23.99 22.82 -19.61
N ILE A 151 24.73 21.72 -19.58
CA ILE A 151 24.25 20.44 -19.08
C ILE A 151 24.53 20.37 -17.58
N ILE A 152 23.47 20.25 -16.79
CA ILE A 152 23.57 20.02 -15.34
C ILE A 152 23.17 18.59 -15.00
N ASN A 153 23.76 18.04 -13.94
CA ASN A 153 23.41 16.72 -13.42
C ASN A 153 22.50 16.87 -12.19
N ILE A 154 21.33 16.24 -12.22
CA ILE A 154 20.31 16.33 -11.15
C ILE A 154 20.30 15.12 -10.21
N ALA A 155 21.31 14.22 -10.26
CA ALA A 155 21.35 12.99 -9.48
C ALA A 155 21.22 13.23 -7.96
N GLU A 156 21.97 14.18 -7.41
CA GLU A 156 21.87 14.54 -5.98
C GLU A 156 20.45 15.01 -5.63
N SER A 157 19.89 15.91 -6.44
CA SER A 157 18.52 16.39 -6.22
C SER A 157 17.48 15.28 -6.30
N VAL A 158 17.64 14.31 -7.21
CA VAL A 158 16.74 13.15 -7.31
C VAL A 158 16.80 12.32 -6.03
N LYS A 159 18.00 12.07 -5.49
CA LYS A 159 18.17 11.35 -4.22
C LYS A 159 17.51 12.12 -3.07
N ASP A 160 17.78 13.42 -2.95
CA ASP A 160 17.25 14.27 -1.87
C ASP A 160 15.72 14.38 -1.90
N ILE A 161 15.12 14.45 -3.10
CA ILE A 161 13.66 14.45 -3.28
C ILE A 161 13.06 13.15 -2.75
N ILE A 162 13.68 12.01 -3.05
CA ILE A 162 13.20 10.71 -2.58
C ILE A 162 13.41 10.59 -1.06
N ASP A 163 14.54 11.03 -0.51
CA ASP A 163 14.78 11.07 0.94
C ASP A 163 13.74 11.92 1.67
N ALA A 164 13.46 13.14 1.18
CA ALA A 164 12.44 14.01 1.74
C ALA A 164 11.04 13.38 1.67
N TYR A 165 10.75 12.63 0.61
CA TYR A 165 9.49 11.91 0.47
C TYR A 165 9.38 10.77 1.49
N ILE A 166 10.44 10.00 1.68
CA ILE A 166 10.50 8.94 2.71
C ILE A 166 10.26 9.55 4.09
N GLN A 167 10.95 10.64 4.41
CA GLN A 167 10.83 11.29 5.72
C GLN A 167 9.41 11.81 5.98
N ALA A 168 8.76 12.41 4.98
CA ALA A 168 7.36 12.85 5.11
C ALA A 168 6.43 11.67 5.45
N ARG A 169 6.68 10.49 4.87
CA ARG A 169 5.89 9.28 5.15
C ARG A 169 6.18 8.68 6.52
N ILE A 170 7.43 8.69 6.98
CA ILE A 170 7.81 8.26 8.34
C ILE A 170 7.11 9.15 9.37
N ASN A 171 7.19 10.47 9.20
CA ASN A 171 6.58 11.43 10.13
C ASN A 171 5.07 11.21 10.24
N SER A 172 4.37 11.12 9.09
CA SER A 172 2.93 10.87 9.06
C SER A 172 2.54 9.54 9.73
N PHE A 173 3.37 8.49 9.57
CA PHE A 173 3.14 7.21 10.23
C PHE A 173 3.35 7.31 11.76
N ASN A 174 4.43 7.94 12.20
CA ASN A 174 4.73 8.11 13.62
C ASN A 174 3.67 8.94 14.34
N GLU A 175 3.20 10.03 13.72
CA GLU A 175 2.09 10.83 14.22
C GLU A 175 0.82 10.00 14.40
N PHE A 176 0.49 9.15 13.43
CA PHE A 176 -0.64 8.23 13.53
C PHE A 176 -0.49 7.24 14.69
N MET A 177 0.69 6.64 14.85
CA MET A 177 0.95 5.68 15.93
C MET A 177 0.91 6.33 17.31
N MET A 178 1.47 7.53 17.46
CA MET A 178 1.38 8.31 18.69
C MET A 178 -0.08 8.62 19.03
N TYR A 179 -0.88 8.97 18.02
CA TYR A 179 -2.29 9.23 18.21
C TYR A 179 -3.06 7.98 18.65
N CYS A 180 -2.79 6.81 18.05
CA CYS A 180 -3.37 5.55 18.51
C CYS A 180 -2.99 5.23 19.97
N GLN A 181 -1.73 5.43 20.38
CA GLN A 181 -1.29 5.22 21.76
C GLN A 181 -1.98 6.19 22.73
N GLN A 182 -2.12 7.46 22.35
CA GLN A 182 -2.88 8.42 23.14
C GLN A 182 -4.34 7.98 23.33
N MET A 183 -4.97 7.44 22.28
CA MET A 183 -6.35 6.95 22.37
C MET A 183 -6.49 5.74 23.30
N ILE A 184 -5.50 4.83 23.35
CA ILE A 184 -5.48 3.73 24.32
C ILE A 184 -5.46 4.29 25.75
N THR A 185 -4.57 5.23 26.05
CA THR A 185 -4.46 5.84 27.38
C THR A 185 -5.69 6.68 27.76
N ILE A 186 -6.30 7.37 26.79
CA ILE A 186 -7.48 8.22 27.02
C ILE A 186 -8.73 7.38 27.26
N GLN A 187 -8.82 6.16 26.72
CA GLN A 187 -9.99 5.32 26.86
C GLN A 187 -10.35 5.00 28.33
N GLU A 188 -9.35 4.93 29.22
CA GLU A 188 -9.58 4.77 30.67
C GLU A 188 -10.32 5.97 31.30
N LYS A 189 -10.27 7.15 30.67
CA LYS A 189 -10.82 8.41 31.16
C LYS A 189 -12.05 8.90 30.36
N SER A 190 -12.08 8.63 29.05
CA SER A 190 -13.18 8.98 28.14
C SER A 190 -13.27 7.94 27.01
N PRO A 191 -14.00 6.84 27.21
CA PRO A 191 -14.14 5.79 26.20
C PRO A 191 -14.81 6.29 24.92
N GLU A 192 -15.67 7.32 25.00
CA GLU A 192 -16.37 7.89 23.85
C GLU A 192 -15.40 8.50 22.83
N THR A 193 -14.32 9.13 23.30
CA THR A 193 -13.31 9.75 22.42
C THR A 193 -12.57 8.70 21.60
N ALA A 194 -12.19 7.58 22.23
CA ALA A 194 -11.56 6.44 21.57
C ALA A 194 -12.49 5.77 20.56
N ILE A 195 -13.78 5.65 20.89
CA ILE A 195 -14.81 5.11 20.00
C ILE A 195 -14.96 5.98 18.75
N GLU A 196 -15.11 7.30 18.90
CA GLU A 196 -15.22 8.22 17.77
C GLU A 196 -13.96 8.22 16.90
N PHE A 197 -12.79 8.03 17.50
CA PHE A 197 -11.56 7.81 16.75
C PHE A 197 -11.64 6.55 15.86
N ILE A 198 -11.99 5.38 16.40
CA ILE A 198 -12.11 4.15 15.59
C ILE A 198 -13.12 4.33 14.45
N LYS A 199 -14.29 4.93 14.75
CA LYS A 199 -15.31 5.23 13.73
C LYS A 199 -14.75 6.13 12.63
N SER A 200 -13.92 7.11 12.98
CA SER A 200 -13.28 8.00 12.01
C SER A 200 -12.38 7.24 11.02
N LEU A 201 -11.77 6.12 11.45
CA LEU A 201 -10.91 5.28 10.62
C LEU A 201 -11.68 4.37 9.64
N LEU A 202 -13.00 4.23 9.82
CA LEU A 202 -13.86 3.45 8.92
C LEU A 202 -14.43 4.28 7.77
N LYS A 203 -14.31 5.61 7.81
CA LYS A 203 -14.91 6.49 6.81
C LYS A 203 -14.43 6.12 5.39
N PRO A 204 -15.28 6.28 4.35
CA PRO A 204 -14.90 5.96 2.97
C PRO A 204 -13.64 6.70 2.49
N ASN A 205 -13.32 7.85 3.08
CA ASN A 205 -12.15 8.68 2.77
C ASN A 205 -10.84 8.24 3.45
N ILE A 206 -10.83 7.20 4.29
CA ILE A 206 -9.62 6.65 4.93
C ILE A 206 -8.86 5.72 3.99
N ASP A 207 -7.64 5.33 4.31
CA ASP A 207 -6.87 4.34 3.53
C ASP A 207 -7.48 2.95 3.47
N ALA A 208 -7.24 2.24 2.37
CA ALA A 208 -7.65 0.86 2.22
C ALA A 208 -6.93 -0.07 3.20
N ARG A 209 -5.63 0.13 3.48
CA ARG A 209 -4.91 -0.69 4.47
C ARG A 209 -5.34 -0.38 5.90
N ILE A 210 -5.53 0.90 6.24
CA ILE A 210 -6.11 1.24 7.54
C ILE A 210 -7.51 0.63 7.69
N PHE A 211 -8.36 0.71 6.67
CA PHE A 211 -9.68 0.09 6.71
C PHE A 211 -9.61 -1.43 6.88
N GLU A 212 -8.71 -2.12 6.16
CA GLU A 212 -8.46 -3.55 6.32
C GLU A 212 -8.07 -3.88 7.77
N ILE A 213 -7.10 -3.16 8.35
CA ILE A 213 -6.64 -3.35 9.73
C ILE A 213 -7.77 -3.12 10.73
N VAL A 214 -8.52 -2.02 10.60
CA VAL A 214 -9.60 -1.68 11.52
C VAL A 214 -10.75 -2.67 11.40
N SER A 215 -11.11 -3.08 10.18
CA SER A 215 -12.14 -4.09 9.96
C SER A 215 -11.74 -5.44 10.55
N TYR A 216 -10.48 -5.84 10.42
CA TYR A 216 -9.95 -7.04 11.06
C TYR A 216 -10.04 -6.94 12.58
N ALA A 217 -9.59 -5.83 13.17
CA ALA A 217 -9.61 -5.64 14.62
C ALA A 217 -11.03 -5.73 15.19
N ILE A 218 -12.01 -5.09 14.53
CA ILE A 218 -13.42 -5.15 14.93
C ILE A 218 -13.95 -6.59 14.79
N LEU A 219 -13.78 -7.22 13.63
CA LEU A 219 -14.32 -8.54 13.37
C LEU A 219 -13.67 -9.61 14.26
N LYS A 220 -12.37 -9.48 14.55
CA LYS A 220 -11.66 -10.38 15.48
C LYS A 220 -12.30 -10.35 16.86
N GLN A 221 -12.59 -9.17 17.40
CA GLN A 221 -13.22 -9.05 18.71
C GLN A 221 -14.71 -9.45 18.68
N TYR A 222 -15.41 -9.15 17.58
CA TYR A 222 -16.81 -9.51 17.39
C TYR A 222 -17.02 -11.02 17.38
N TYR A 223 -16.20 -11.76 16.63
CA TYR A 223 -16.31 -13.21 16.54
C TYR A 223 -15.75 -13.93 17.77
N ALA A 224 -14.80 -13.33 18.51
CA ALA A 224 -14.23 -13.95 19.71
C ALA A 224 -15.27 -14.31 20.79
N GLU A 225 -16.42 -13.64 20.81
CA GLU A 225 -17.52 -13.95 21.74
C GLU A 225 -18.43 -15.08 21.30
N GLN A 226 -18.32 -15.50 20.05
CA GLN A 226 -19.17 -16.53 19.49
C GLN A 226 -18.58 -17.90 19.80
N ILE A 227 -19.34 -18.66 20.58
CA ILE A 227 -19.02 -20.04 20.92
C ILE A 227 -19.71 -20.95 19.93
N ILE A 228 -18.97 -21.94 19.45
CA ILE A 228 -19.52 -23.02 18.66
C ILE A 228 -19.26 -24.37 19.32
N TYR A 229 -20.06 -25.35 18.92
CA TYR A 229 -19.94 -26.74 19.35
C TYR A 229 -19.69 -27.61 18.11
N TRP A 230 -18.60 -28.38 18.09
CA TRP A 230 -18.22 -29.19 16.93
C TRP A 230 -17.47 -30.46 17.34
N GLY A 231 -17.72 -31.57 16.67
CA GLY A 231 -17.13 -32.87 17.00
C GLY A 231 -17.46 -33.91 15.95
N TRP A 232 -16.84 -35.09 16.04
CA TRP A 232 -17.08 -36.19 15.12
C TRP A 232 -18.38 -36.96 15.43
N SER A 233 -18.99 -36.71 16.59
CA SER A 233 -20.27 -37.26 17.01
C SER A 233 -21.08 -36.22 17.80
N GLN A 234 -22.39 -36.46 17.95
CA GLN A 234 -23.27 -35.59 18.73
C GLN A 234 -22.97 -35.64 20.24
N GLU A 235 -22.35 -36.72 20.71
CA GLU A 235 -22.04 -36.96 22.11
C GLU A 235 -20.65 -36.42 22.50
N GLU A 236 -19.76 -36.22 21.53
CA GLU A 236 -18.38 -35.75 21.71
C GLU A 236 -18.16 -34.39 21.02
N LEU A 237 -18.88 -33.36 21.47
CA LEU A 237 -18.73 -32.00 20.95
C LEU A 237 -17.69 -31.21 21.73
N ASN A 238 -16.74 -30.63 21.01
CA ASN A 238 -15.81 -29.62 21.51
C ASN A 238 -16.52 -28.27 21.57
N ARG A 239 -16.30 -27.52 22.66
CA ARG A 239 -16.76 -26.14 22.81
C ARG A 239 -15.58 -25.20 22.55
N ASP A 240 -15.61 -24.49 21.43
CA ASP A 240 -14.56 -23.55 21.02
C ASP A 240 -15.12 -22.16 20.70
N HIS A 241 -14.26 -21.15 20.79
CA HIS A 241 -14.56 -19.81 20.30
C HIS A 241 -14.20 -19.68 18.82
N LEU A 242 -14.92 -18.83 18.09
CA LEU A 242 -14.49 -18.43 16.75
C LEU A 242 -13.23 -17.56 16.85
N ILE A 243 -12.22 -17.90 16.05
CA ILE A 243 -10.94 -17.17 16.01
C ILE A 243 -10.72 -16.70 14.58
N LEU A 244 -10.61 -15.38 14.41
CA LEU A 244 -10.28 -14.77 13.13
C LEU A 244 -8.77 -14.53 13.04
N TYR A 245 -8.16 -15.07 11.99
CA TYR A 245 -6.75 -14.89 11.67
C TYR A 245 -6.60 -13.96 10.48
N LYS A 246 -5.66 -13.02 10.55
CA LYS A 246 -5.21 -12.25 9.38
C LYS A 246 -4.20 -13.07 8.59
N THR A 247 -4.38 -13.16 7.28
CA THR A 247 -3.37 -13.73 6.39
C THR A 247 -2.22 -12.73 6.22
N GLY A 248 -1.02 -13.25 5.94
CA GLY A 248 0.10 -12.40 5.54
C GLY A 248 -0.18 -11.69 4.21
N ARG A 249 0.62 -10.68 3.84
CA ARG A 249 0.49 -10.04 2.53
C ARG A 249 0.72 -11.07 1.41
N THR A 250 -0.34 -11.53 0.76
CA THR A 250 -0.27 -12.15 -0.57
C THR A 250 0.00 -11.05 -1.60
N ASN A 251 0.82 -11.34 -2.61
CA ASN A 251 1.31 -10.34 -3.57
C ASN A 251 0.18 -9.51 -4.17
N ALA A 252 0.37 -8.19 -4.25
CA ALA A 252 -0.63 -7.21 -4.69
C ALA A 252 -1.12 -7.37 -6.15
N ASN A 253 -0.56 -8.33 -6.89
CA ASN A 253 -0.97 -8.64 -8.27
C ASN A 253 -1.94 -9.83 -8.33
N ASP A 254 -2.06 -10.60 -7.25
CA ASP A 254 -2.75 -11.88 -7.29
C ASP A 254 -4.10 -11.86 -6.60
N GLY A 255 -4.57 -10.77 -5.97
CA GLY A 255 -5.77 -10.73 -5.11
C GLY A 255 -5.73 -11.76 -3.96
N GLY A 256 -6.48 -11.51 -2.89
CA GLY A 256 -6.20 -12.14 -1.59
C GLY A 256 -7.40 -12.86 -1.00
N ILE A 257 -7.12 -13.64 0.04
CA ILE A 257 -8.01 -13.82 1.18
C ILE A 257 -7.32 -13.08 2.31
N ASP A 258 -7.95 -12.08 2.89
CA ASP A 258 -7.36 -11.27 3.96
C ASP A 258 -7.52 -11.93 5.33
N PHE A 259 -8.66 -12.57 5.61
CA PHE A 259 -8.89 -13.24 6.90
C PHE A 259 -9.41 -14.67 6.73
N VAL A 260 -9.06 -15.52 7.68
CA VAL A 260 -9.54 -16.91 7.77
C VAL A 260 -10.04 -17.17 9.18
N MET A 261 -11.20 -17.80 9.29
CA MET A 261 -11.82 -18.11 10.58
C MET A 261 -11.67 -19.58 10.94
N LYS A 262 -11.17 -19.86 12.15
CA LYS A 262 -11.21 -21.18 12.76
C LYS A 262 -12.40 -21.28 13.73
N PRO A 263 -13.05 -22.45 13.84
CA PRO A 263 -12.85 -23.67 13.06
C PRO A 263 -13.74 -23.79 11.81
N LEU A 264 -14.63 -22.82 11.55
CA LEU A 264 -15.58 -22.89 10.43
C LEU A 264 -14.93 -22.89 9.04
N GLY A 265 -13.67 -22.42 8.92
CA GLY A 265 -13.02 -22.28 7.63
C GLY A 265 -13.62 -21.18 6.76
N ARG A 266 -14.23 -20.14 7.36
CA ARG A 266 -14.79 -19.00 6.60
C ARG A 266 -13.66 -18.10 6.11
N PHE A 267 -13.77 -17.66 4.85
CA PHE A 267 -12.81 -16.76 4.22
C PHE A 267 -13.39 -15.36 4.12
N PHE A 268 -12.55 -14.35 4.37
CA PHE A 268 -12.93 -12.95 4.29
C PHE A 268 -11.99 -12.23 3.33
N GLN A 269 -12.56 -11.44 2.44
CA GLN A 269 -11.80 -10.57 1.56
C GLN A 269 -12.23 -9.12 1.71
N VAL A 270 -11.27 -8.24 2.00
CA VAL A 270 -11.50 -6.81 2.11
C VAL A 270 -11.31 -6.15 0.74
N THR A 271 -12.21 -5.25 0.37
CA THR A 271 -12.11 -4.52 -0.90
C THR A 271 -12.68 -3.11 -0.81
N GLU A 272 -12.02 -2.19 -1.51
CA GLU A 272 -12.54 -0.84 -1.78
C GLU A 272 -13.24 -0.72 -3.14
N SER A 273 -13.10 -1.74 -3.99
CA SER A 273 -13.48 -1.70 -5.39
C SER A 273 -14.79 -2.44 -5.60
N LEU A 274 -15.77 -1.80 -6.23
CA LEU A 274 -17.01 -2.43 -6.69
C LEU A 274 -16.86 -3.09 -8.08
N ASP A 275 -15.64 -3.52 -8.42
CA ASP A 275 -15.33 -4.13 -9.71
C ASP A 275 -15.49 -5.64 -9.58
N THR A 276 -16.60 -6.18 -10.12
CA THR A 276 -16.90 -7.61 -10.15
C THR A 276 -15.77 -8.50 -10.64
N GLY A 277 -14.92 -7.99 -11.53
CA GLY A 277 -13.76 -8.73 -12.00
C GLY A 277 -12.85 -9.17 -10.87
N LYS A 278 -12.68 -8.35 -9.83
CA LYS A 278 -11.84 -8.68 -8.67
C LYS A 278 -12.48 -9.74 -7.78
N TYR A 279 -13.75 -9.57 -7.42
CA TYR A 279 -14.50 -10.54 -6.61
C TYR A 279 -14.43 -11.94 -7.22
N PHE A 280 -14.67 -12.04 -8.54
CA PHE A 280 -14.71 -13.33 -9.22
C PHE A 280 -13.31 -13.94 -9.34
N LEU A 281 -12.27 -13.12 -9.49
CA LEU A 281 -10.89 -13.59 -9.42
C LEU A 281 -10.58 -14.18 -8.04
N ASP A 282 -10.98 -13.52 -6.95
CA ASP A 282 -10.78 -14.03 -5.59
C ASP A 282 -11.54 -15.35 -5.36
N ILE A 283 -12.79 -15.45 -5.84
CA ILE A 283 -13.59 -16.68 -5.83
C ILE A 283 -12.90 -17.80 -6.62
N ASP A 284 -12.39 -17.51 -7.82
CA ASP A 284 -11.74 -18.52 -8.67
C ASP A 284 -10.44 -19.05 -8.04
N LYS A 285 -9.71 -18.23 -7.26
CA LYS A 285 -8.46 -18.66 -6.58
C LYS A 285 -8.68 -19.71 -5.51
N VAL A 286 -9.83 -19.66 -4.85
CA VAL A 286 -10.22 -20.65 -3.82
C VAL A 286 -11.10 -21.74 -4.41
N GLN A 287 -11.01 -21.98 -5.73
CA GLN A 287 -11.79 -22.98 -6.45
C GLN A 287 -13.31 -22.86 -6.21
N ARG A 288 -13.81 -21.62 -6.16
CA ARG A 288 -15.22 -21.29 -5.91
C ARG A 288 -15.73 -21.68 -4.53
N TYR A 289 -14.84 -21.70 -3.55
CA TYR A 289 -15.24 -21.72 -2.15
C TYR A 289 -15.95 -20.41 -1.76
N PRO A 290 -16.97 -20.44 -0.87
CA PRO A 290 -17.66 -19.24 -0.41
C PRO A 290 -16.74 -18.24 0.28
N ILE A 291 -16.94 -16.95 0.00
CA ILE A 291 -16.15 -15.85 0.58
C ILE A 291 -17.10 -14.78 1.13
N THR A 292 -16.82 -14.32 2.35
CA THR A 292 -17.38 -13.10 2.91
C THR A 292 -16.61 -11.87 2.42
N PHE A 293 -17.30 -10.89 1.84
CA PHE A 293 -16.66 -9.67 1.37
C PHE A 293 -16.89 -8.51 2.33
N VAL A 294 -15.79 -7.93 2.84
CA VAL A 294 -15.82 -6.70 3.64
C VAL A 294 -15.58 -5.51 2.71
N ILE A 295 -16.64 -4.78 2.37
CA ILE A 295 -16.62 -3.75 1.33
C ILE A 295 -16.63 -2.36 1.96
N LYS A 296 -15.66 -1.53 1.58
CA LYS A 296 -15.54 -0.15 2.05
C LYS A 296 -16.53 0.78 1.37
N THR A 297 -17.79 0.68 1.78
CA THR A 297 -18.90 1.44 1.20
C THR A 297 -20.01 1.62 2.23
N GLU A 298 -20.75 2.71 2.12
CA GLU A 298 -21.98 2.95 2.90
C GLU A 298 -23.25 2.55 2.14
N GLN A 299 -23.10 2.05 0.90
CA GLN A 299 -24.23 1.58 0.10
C GLN A 299 -24.93 0.40 0.76
N ASN A 300 -26.25 0.31 0.56
CA ASN A 300 -27.04 -0.81 1.02
C ASN A 300 -26.53 -2.14 0.40
N ILE A 301 -26.59 -3.22 1.19
CA ILE A 301 -26.12 -4.55 0.80
C ILE A 301 -26.89 -5.09 -0.43
N GLU A 302 -28.20 -4.88 -0.49
CA GLU A 302 -29.03 -5.34 -1.61
C GLU A 302 -28.63 -4.62 -2.92
N ASP A 303 -28.45 -3.30 -2.85
CA ASP A 303 -27.98 -2.51 -4.00
C ASP A 303 -26.59 -2.94 -4.47
N LEU A 304 -25.69 -3.29 -3.54
CA LEU A 304 -24.36 -3.80 -3.86
C LEU A 304 -24.42 -5.14 -4.58
N LEU A 305 -25.19 -6.09 -4.06
CA LEU A 305 -25.37 -7.40 -4.68
C LEU A 305 -26.02 -7.28 -6.07
N ASN A 306 -27.03 -6.41 -6.22
CA ASN A 306 -27.64 -6.12 -7.50
C ASN A 306 -26.63 -5.54 -8.51
N ARG A 307 -25.80 -4.58 -8.09
CA ARG A 307 -24.74 -4.02 -8.94
C ARG A 307 -23.68 -5.04 -9.35
N ILE A 308 -23.27 -5.90 -8.42
CA ILE A 308 -22.34 -7.02 -8.69
C ILE A 308 -22.99 -7.96 -9.71
N GLN A 309 -24.26 -8.32 -9.53
CA GLN A 309 -24.95 -9.19 -10.48
C GLN A 309 -25.09 -8.55 -11.87
N GLU A 310 -25.42 -7.26 -11.96
CA GLU A 310 -25.55 -6.55 -13.23
C GLU A 310 -24.21 -6.43 -13.98
N GLN A 311 -23.12 -6.10 -13.29
CA GLN A 311 -21.79 -6.11 -13.91
C GLN A 311 -21.39 -7.53 -14.38
N ALA A 312 -21.74 -8.57 -13.62
CA ALA A 312 -21.51 -9.94 -14.03
C ALA A 312 -22.32 -10.33 -15.28
N ARG A 313 -23.56 -9.84 -15.42
CA ARG A 313 -24.40 -9.99 -16.62
C ARG A 313 -23.74 -9.37 -17.85
N LEU A 314 -23.16 -8.18 -17.71
CA LEU A 314 -22.43 -7.51 -18.80
C LEU A 314 -21.21 -8.32 -19.24
N ARG A 315 -20.51 -8.98 -18.31
CA ARG A 315 -19.27 -9.73 -18.58
C ARG A 315 -19.49 -11.13 -19.17
N TYR A 316 -20.36 -11.93 -18.57
CA TYR A 316 -20.47 -13.36 -18.91
C TYR A 316 -21.69 -13.71 -19.77
N LYS A 317 -22.76 -12.89 -19.77
CA LYS A 317 -24.05 -13.11 -20.45
C LYS A 317 -24.82 -14.40 -20.11
N ILE A 318 -24.17 -15.41 -19.53
CA ILE A 318 -24.73 -16.74 -19.20
C ILE A 318 -25.22 -16.76 -17.76
N LYS A 319 -26.55 -16.85 -17.58
CA LYS A 319 -27.21 -16.82 -16.25
C LYS A 319 -26.69 -17.86 -15.28
N THR A 320 -26.47 -19.11 -15.73
CA THR A 320 -25.99 -20.19 -14.87
C THR A 320 -24.58 -19.93 -14.32
N ILE A 321 -23.70 -19.30 -15.10
CA ILE A 321 -22.35 -18.94 -14.64
C ILE A 321 -22.45 -17.84 -13.59
N ILE A 322 -23.27 -16.82 -13.86
CA ILE A 322 -23.47 -15.69 -12.94
C ILE A 322 -24.00 -16.20 -11.60
N ASN A 323 -25.03 -17.06 -11.61
CA ASN A 323 -25.60 -17.60 -10.37
C ASN A 323 -24.56 -18.35 -9.55
N ARG A 324 -23.71 -19.18 -10.17
CA ARG A 324 -22.63 -19.90 -9.46
C ARG A 324 -21.65 -18.95 -8.77
N TYR A 325 -21.27 -17.84 -9.40
CA TYR A 325 -20.41 -16.85 -8.75
C TYR A 325 -21.12 -16.10 -7.62
N MET A 326 -22.40 -15.75 -7.81
CA MET A 326 -23.18 -15.08 -6.77
C MET A 326 -23.40 -15.99 -5.54
N GLU A 327 -23.57 -17.30 -5.74
CA GLU A 327 -23.65 -18.31 -4.67
C GLU A 327 -22.35 -18.43 -3.86
N CYS A 328 -21.21 -18.04 -4.43
CA CYS A 328 -19.92 -18.01 -3.73
C CYS A 328 -19.74 -16.75 -2.87
N ILE A 329 -20.66 -15.78 -2.93
CA ILE A 329 -20.67 -14.63 -2.02
C ILE A 329 -21.43 -15.07 -0.76
N GLU A 330 -20.69 -15.48 0.27
CA GLU A 330 -21.26 -16.01 1.52
C GLU A 330 -21.98 -14.91 2.30
N GLU A 331 -21.35 -13.74 2.41
CA GLU A 331 -21.84 -12.60 3.16
C GLU A 331 -21.19 -11.32 2.63
N VAL A 332 -21.87 -10.18 2.75
CA VAL A 332 -21.32 -8.86 2.47
C VAL A 332 -21.41 -7.99 3.72
N ILE A 333 -20.26 -7.49 4.17
CA ILE A 333 -20.14 -6.60 5.33
C ILE A 333 -19.73 -5.22 4.80
N ASN A 334 -20.67 -4.28 4.76
CA ASN A 334 -20.39 -2.89 4.39
C ASN A 334 -20.01 -2.06 5.64
N ILE A 335 -19.73 -0.76 5.49
CA ILE A 335 -19.39 0.12 6.63
C ILE A 335 -20.51 0.14 7.70
N PRO A 336 -21.80 0.35 7.35
CA PRO A 336 -22.90 0.28 8.33
C PRO A 336 -22.96 -1.03 9.12
N GLU A 337 -22.80 -2.17 8.45
CA GLU A 337 -22.82 -3.49 9.11
C GLU A 337 -21.61 -3.68 10.02
N LEU A 338 -20.43 -3.24 9.59
CA LEU A 338 -19.23 -3.27 10.42
C LEU A 338 -19.37 -2.38 11.66
N MET A 339 -20.04 -1.23 11.53
CA MET A 339 -20.35 -0.33 12.64
C MET A 339 -21.32 -0.95 13.63
N LEU A 340 -22.33 -1.69 13.16
CA LEU A 340 -23.25 -2.43 14.02
C LEU A 340 -22.50 -3.48 14.86
N ARG A 341 -21.61 -4.25 14.22
CA ARG A 341 -20.76 -5.23 14.91
C ARG A 341 -19.80 -4.56 15.89
N PHE A 342 -19.26 -3.41 15.54
CA PHE A 342 -18.43 -2.65 16.46
C PHE A 342 -19.20 -2.19 17.70
N ASN A 343 -20.45 -1.72 17.55
CA ASN A 343 -21.28 -1.37 18.70
C ASN A 343 -21.50 -2.58 19.63
N GLN A 344 -21.70 -3.78 19.09
CA GLN A 344 -21.82 -5.01 19.88
C GLN A 344 -20.51 -5.35 20.62
N VAL A 345 -19.35 -5.13 19.99
CA VAL A 345 -18.04 -5.27 20.65
C VAL A 345 -17.90 -4.28 21.81
N LEU A 346 -18.42 -3.07 21.66
CA LEU A 346 -18.40 -2.05 22.72
C LEU A 346 -19.33 -2.42 23.88
N GLU A 347 -20.51 -2.98 23.61
CA GLU A 347 -21.42 -3.51 24.64
C GLU A 347 -20.75 -4.63 25.47
N CYS A 348 -19.84 -5.38 24.88
CA CYS A 348 -19.01 -6.38 25.57
C CYS A 348 -17.76 -5.80 26.27
N ASN A 349 -17.63 -4.46 26.37
CA ASN A 349 -16.46 -3.75 26.92
C ASN A 349 -15.13 -4.12 26.25
N ARG A 350 -15.13 -4.37 24.94
CA ARG A 350 -13.93 -4.80 24.19
C ARG A 350 -13.31 -3.73 23.27
N GLY A 351 -13.66 -2.46 23.48
CA GLY A 351 -13.10 -1.35 22.69
C GLY A 351 -11.57 -1.24 22.78
N THR A 352 -10.99 -1.56 23.94
CA THR A 352 -9.53 -1.45 24.16
C THR A 352 -8.78 -2.48 23.32
N GLN A 353 -9.28 -3.71 23.27
CA GLN A 353 -8.71 -4.80 22.50
C GLN A 353 -8.78 -4.51 20.99
N VAL A 354 -9.78 -3.74 20.54
CA VAL A 354 -9.83 -3.26 19.14
C VAL A 354 -8.69 -2.28 18.89
N LEU A 355 -8.45 -1.29 19.77
CA LEU A 355 -7.35 -0.34 19.61
C LEU A 355 -5.97 -1.01 19.68
N GLU A 356 -5.77 -1.91 20.64
CA GLU A 356 -4.53 -2.68 20.79
C GLU A 356 -4.24 -3.50 19.53
N GLU A 357 -5.28 -4.13 18.95
CA GLU A 357 -5.14 -4.86 17.70
C GLU A 357 -4.81 -3.92 16.54
N ILE A 358 -5.44 -2.74 16.44
CA ILE A 358 -5.10 -1.73 15.42
C ILE A 358 -3.63 -1.34 15.52
N VAL A 359 -3.12 -1.08 16.72
CA VAL A 359 -1.71 -0.71 16.96
C VAL A 359 -0.78 -1.87 16.57
N SER A 360 -1.07 -3.08 17.03
CA SER A 360 -0.28 -4.27 16.72
C SER A 360 -0.21 -4.54 15.21
N GLN A 361 -1.36 -4.51 14.52
CA GLN A 361 -1.41 -4.76 13.09
C GLN A 361 -0.75 -3.66 12.27
N ASN A 362 -0.84 -2.40 12.68
CA ASN A 362 -0.08 -1.32 12.02
C ASN A 362 1.43 -1.53 12.17
N ARG A 363 1.93 -1.92 13.35
CA ARG A 363 3.36 -2.22 13.54
C ARG A 363 3.86 -3.33 12.60
N ILE A 364 3.09 -4.42 12.49
CA ILE A 364 3.40 -5.56 11.61
C ILE A 364 3.34 -5.16 10.12
N GLU A 365 2.35 -4.34 9.74
CA GLU A 365 2.10 -3.93 8.36
C GLU A 365 3.19 -2.98 7.84
N PHE A 366 3.71 -2.13 8.71
CA PHE A 366 4.74 -1.14 8.38
C PHE A 366 6.16 -1.53 8.83
N ASN A 367 6.30 -2.66 9.51
CA ASN A 367 7.56 -3.36 9.81
C ASN A 367 8.57 -2.52 10.63
N ILE A 368 8.09 -1.76 11.61
CA ILE A 368 8.90 -0.85 12.45
C ILE A 368 9.39 -1.52 13.76
N GLU A 369 8.99 -2.77 14.03
CA GLU A 369 9.46 -3.49 15.24
C GLU A 369 10.99 -3.68 15.30
N ASN A 370 11.69 -3.65 14.16
CA ASN A 370 13.15 -3.79 14.12
C ASN A 370 13.91 -2.45 14.24
N GLU A 371 13.26 -1.29 14.07
CA GLU A 371 13.96 0.01 13.99
C GLU A 371 14.05 0.74 15.34
N ILE A 372 13.27 0.32 16.34
CA ILE A 372 13.25 0.99 17.66
C ILE A 372 14.28 0.37 18.64
N ILE A 373 14.75 -0.86 18.39
CA ILE A 373 15.65 -1.57 19.33
C ILE A 373 17.13 -1.18 19.12
N GLU A 374 17.52 -0.63 17.97
CA GLU A 374 18.93 -0.29 17.69
C GLU A 374 19.39 1.08 18.19
N ASN A 375 18.49 1.94 18.69
CA ASN A 375 18.84 3.27 19.21
C ASN A 375 18.88 3.37 20.74
N GLU A 376 18.83 2.24 21.46
CA GLU A 376 18.99 2.17 22.93
C GLU A 376 20.10 1.18 23.37
N GLN A 377 21.18 1.05 22.61
CA GLN A 377 22.42 0.40 23.09
C GLN A 377 23.66 1.28 22.95
#